data_AF-A0A7X9I4H9-F1
#
_entry.id   AF-A0A7X9I4H9-F1
#
_cell.length_a   1.000
_cell.length_b   1.000
_cell.length_c   1.000
_cell.angle_alpha   90.00
_cell.angle_beta   90.00
_cell.angle_gamma   90.00
#
_symmetry.space_group_name_H-M   'P 1'
#
loop_
_entity.id
_entity.type
_entity.pdbx_description
1 polymer ?
#
loop_
_entity_poly.entity_id
_entity_poly.type
_entity_poly.pdbx_seq_one_letter_code
_entity_poly.pdbx_strand_id
1 'polypeptide(L)' 'MEEKDQLRINELARKKKALGLTLEEQAEQARLYRLYIEEMKDLVKKSLQDAGIQPKNKPS' A
#
# COMPACT_ATOMS: atom_id res chain seq x y z
N MET A 1 -9.24 -1.17 2.47
CA MET A 1 -8.99 -1.84 1.18
C MET A 1 -9.68 -3.16 1.28
N GLU A 2 -10.34 -3.59 0.21
CA GLU A 2 -11.04 -4.87 0.23
C GLU A 2 -10.08 -6.02 -0.12
N GLU A 3 -10.43 -7.25 0.27
CA GLU A 3 -9.62 -8.44 -0.05
C GLU A 3 -9.39 -8.60 -1.56
N LYS A 4 -10.42 -8.29 -2.36
CA LYS A 4 -10.35 -8.31 -3.83
C LYS A 4 -9.24 -7.40 -4.39
N ASP A 5 -8.99 -6.26 -3.75
CA ASP A 5 -7.98 -5.30 -4.19
C ASP A 5 -6.57 -5.83 -3.91
N GLN A 6 -6.38 -6.55 -2.79
CA GLN A 6 -5.11 -7.20 -2.45
C GLN A 6 -4.80 -8.36 -3.41
N LEU A 7 -5.82 -9.17 -3.72
CA LEU A 7 -5.70 -10.22 -4.73
C LEU A 7 -5.32 -9.63 -6.10
N ARG A 8 -5.94 -8.52 -6.48
CA ARG A 8 -5.64 -7.80 -7.72
C ARG A 8 -4.22 -7.26 -7.75
N ILE A 9 -3.70 -6.71 -6.64
CA ILE A 9 -2.29 -6.30 -6.54
C ILE A 9 -1.37 -7.49 -6.81
N ASN A 10 -1.66 -8.67 -6.25
CA ASN A 10 -0.85 -9.89 -6.45
C ASN A 10 -0.92 -10.40 -7.90
N GLU A 11 -2.09 -10.35 -8.54
CA GLU A 11 -2.23 -10.64 -9.96
C GLU A 11 -1.37 -9.72 -10.82
N LEU A 12 -1.48 -8.40 -10.62
CA LEU A 12 -0.70 -7.40 -11.34
C LEU A 12 0.80 -7.57 -11.10
N ALA A 13 1.22 -7.91 -9.87
CA ALA A 13 2.62 -8.19 -9.57
C ALA A 13 3.15 -9.43 -10.31
N ARG A 14 2.37 -10.52 -10.35
CA ARG A 14 2.72 -11.74 -11.10
C ARG A 14 2.80 -11.46 -12.60
N LYS A 15 1.80 -10.74 -13.15
CA LYS A 15 1.77 -10.38 -14.57
C LYS A 15 2.95 -9.47 -14.94
N LYS A 16 3.26 -8.46 -14.12
CA LYS A 16 4.43 -7.59 -14.30
C LYS A 16 5.73 -8.37 -14.40
N LYS A 17 5.91 -9.39 -13.55
CA LYS A 17 7.10 -10.25 -13.55
C LYS A 17 7.19 -11.15 -14.79
N ALA A 18 6.06 -11.66 -15.27
CA ALA A 18 6.03 -12.60 -16.39
C ALA A 18 6.10 -11.91 -17.76
N LEU A 19 5.26 -10.89 -17.99
CA LEU A 19 5.01 -10.31 -19.31
C LEU A 19 5.10 -8.77 -19.32
N GLY A 20 5.25 -8.13 -18.16
CA GLY A 20 5.04 -6.69 -18.01
C GLY A 20 3.56 -6.32 -17.85
N LEU A 21 3.29 -5.02 -17.68
CA LEU A 21 1.93 -4.48 -17.53
C LEU A 21 1.63 -3.48 -18.65
N THR A 22 0.38 -3.45 -19.10
CA THR A 22 -0.09 -2.37 -19.97
C THR A 22 -0.12 -1.03 -19.21
N LEU A 23 -0.25 0.09 -19.93
CA LEU A 23 -0.33 1.41 -19.29
C LEU A 23 -1.52 1.53 -18.33
N GLU A 24 -2.67 0.96 -18.71
CA GLU A 24 -3.88 0.92 -17.87
C GLU A 24 -3.64 0.10 -16.60
N GLU A 25 -3.00 -1.06 -16.73
CA GLU A 25 -2.68 -1.92 -15.59
C GLU A 25 -1.64 -1.30 -14.67
N GLN A 26 -0.69 -0.54 -15.20
CA GLN A 26 0.25 0.24 -14.40
C GLN A 26 -0.46 1.32 -13.60
N ALA A 27 -1.41 2.04 -14.22
CA ALA A 27 -2.21 3.05 -13.55
C ALA A 27 -3.12 2.43 -12.46
N GLU A 28 -3.73 1.29 -12.76
CA GLU A 28 -4.51 0.49 -11.80
C GLU A 28 -3.64 0.06 -10.62
N GLN A 29 -2.48 -0.55 -10.90
CA GLN A 29 -1.53 -1.01 -9.88
C GLN A 29 -1.07 0.16 -8.99
N ALA A 30 -0.74 1.31 -9.58
CA ALA A 30 -0.32 2.50 -8.85
C ALA A 30 -1.44 3.08 -7.97
N ARG A 31 -2.71 3.01 -8.41
CA ARG A 31 -3.85 3.41 -7.59
C ARG A 31 -4.02 2.47 -6.40
N LEU A 32 -3.98 1.16 -6.63
CA LEU A 32 -4.13 0.16 -5.59
C LEU A 32 -3.00 0.23 -4.56
N TYR A 33 -1.74 0.34 -5.00
CA TYR A 33 -0.61 0.49 -4.07
C TYR A 33 -0.70 1.74 -3.20
N ARG A 34 -1.19 2.87 -3.72
CA ARG A 34 -1.39 4.08 -2.92
C ARG A 34 -2.37 3.84 -1.78
N LEU A 35 -3.52 3.21 -2.07
CA LEU A 35 -4.51 2.88 -1.05
C LEU A 35 -3.94 1.91 0.00
N TYR A 36 -3.21 0.88 -0.44
CA TYR A 36 -2.56 -0.08 0.46
C TYR A 36 -1.55 0.61 1.39
N ILE A 37 -0.71 1.49 0.84
CA ILE A 37 0.33 2.20 1.61
C ILE A 37 -0.30 3.14 2.64
N GLU A 38 -1.37 3.85 2.31
CA GLU A 38 -2.05 4.72 3.30
C GLU A 38 -2.62 3.90 4.46
N GLU A 39 -3.28 2.77 4.18
CA GLU A 39 -3.78 1.89 5.25
C GLU A 39 -2.66 1.29 6.10
N MET A 40 -1.56 0.88 5.46
CA MET A 40 -0.39 0.37 6.17
C MET A 40 0.26 1.46 7.04
N LYS A 41 0.33 2.72 6.58
CA LYS A 41 0.84 3.83 7.39
C LYS A 41 -0.01 4.01 8.65
N ASP A 42 -1.33 3.95 8.54
CA ASP A 42 -2.22 4.13 9.67
C ASP A 42 -2.15 2.95 10.65
N LEU A 43 -2.04 1.72 10.13
CA LEU A 43 -1.77 0.55 10.96
C LEU A 43 -0.46 0.69 11.73
N VAL A 44 0.62 1.09 11.06
CA VAL A 44 1.93 1.30 11.70
C VAL A 44 1.87 2.41 12.75
N LYS A 45 1.22 3.55 12.47
CA LYS A 45 1.03 4.62 13.46
C LYS A 45 0.31 4.09 14.69
N LYS A 46 -0.76 3.31 14.51
CA LYS A 46 -1.52 2.71 15.61
C LYS A 46 -0.65 1.76 16.43
N SER A 47 0.08 0.86 15.78
CA SER A 47 1.00 -0.06 16.49
C SER A 47 2.09 0.66 17.27
N LEU A 48 2.61 1.78 16.76
CA LEU A 48 3.57 2.62 17.47
C LEU A 48 2.93 3.31 18.69
N GLN A 49 1.72 3.83 18.54
CA GLN A 49 0.96 4.44 19.65
C GLN A 49 0.67 3.41 20.76
N ASP A 50 0.21 2.20 20.39
CA ASP A 50 -0.06 1.11 21.33
C ASP A 50 1.21 0.66 22.07
N ALA A 51 2.38 0.75 21.41
CA ALA A 51 3.68 0.49 22.02
C ALA A 51 4.24 1.66 22.85
N GLY A 52 3.49 2.76 23.00
CA GLY A 52 3.92 3.96 23.73
C GLY A 52 4.98 4.79 22.99
N ILE A 53 5.22 4.54 21.70
CA ILE A 53 6.21 5.24 20.88
C ILE A 53 5.54 6.44 20.20
N GLN A 54 5.87 7.64 20.66
CA GLN A 54 5.40 8.89 20.04
C GLN A 54 6.36 9.32 18.92
N PRO A 55 5.84 9.81 17.77
CA PRO A 55 6.69 10.40 16.75
C PRO A 55 7.45 11.60 17.36
N LYS A 56 8.78 11.62 17.19
CA LYS A 56 9.59 12.75 17.64
C LYS A 56 9.10 14.02 16.93
N ASN A 57 8.72 15.03 17.72
CA ASN A 57 8.10 16.30 17.31
C ASN A 57 8.56 16.79 15.93
N LYS A 58 7.59 17.18 15.08
CA LYS A 58 7.85 18.15 14.01
C LYS A 58 8.34 19.45 14.67
N PRO A 59 9.46 20.04 14.24
CA PRO A 59 9.79 21.40 14.68
C PRO A 59 8.62 22.31 14.27
N SER A 60 8.09 23.06 15.25
CA SER A 60 7.15 24.17 15.02
C SER A 60 7.86 25.34 14.33
#